data_AF-A0A7V1ZI48-F1
#
_entry.id   AF-A0A7V1ZI48-F1
#
_cell.length_a   1.000
_cell.length_b   1.000
_cell.length_c   1.000
_cell.angle_alpha   90.00
_cell.angle_beta   90.00
_cell.angle_gamma   90.00
#
_symmetry.space_group_name_H-M   'P 1'
#
loop_
_entity.id
_entity.type
_entity.pdbx_description
1 polymer ?
#
loop_
_entity_poly.entity_id
_entity_poly.type
_entity_poly.pdbx_seq_one_letter_code
_entity_poly.pdbx_strand_id
1 'polypeptide(L)'
;MATNLIPALDPAPIPGPVWLFHLLWVVTFLLHMLFVNVVLGGSILAAFAGNGRRELQSFFVNANSWAISFAITFGIAPLLFVQVLYGRFFYTATI
;
A
#
# COMPACT_ATOMS: atom_id res chain seq x y z
N MET A 1 -14.99 35.83 -11.08
CA MET A 1 -13.64 35.26 -10.88
C MET A 1 -13.79 33.76 -10.94
N ALA A 2 -13.19 33.08 -11.92
CA ALA A 2 -13.27 31.63 -11.97
C ALA A 2 -12.47 31.08 -10.77
N THR A 3 -13.17 30.51 -9.79
CA THR A 3 -12.56 29.79 -8.69
C THR A 3 -11.80 28.63 -9.31
N ASN A 4 -10.47 28.72 -9.36
CA ASN A 4 -9.64 27.66 -9.90
C ASN A 4 -9.75 26.49 -8.90
N LEU A 5 -10.60 25.50 -9.20
CA LEU A 5 -10.90 24.35 -8.34
C LEU A 5 -9.71 23.39 -8.21
N ILE A 6 -8.66 23.60 -9.01
CA ILE A 6 -7.46 22.79 -9.04
C ILE A 6 -6.30 23.65 -8.49
N PRO A 7 -5.62 23.21 -7.41
CA PRO A 7 -4.47 23.95 -6.88
C PRO A 7 -3.38 24.20 -7.94
N ALA A 8 -2.51 25.19 -7.72
CA ALA A 8 -1.38 25.42 -8.63
C ALA A 8 -0.47 24.17 -8.70
N LEU A 9 0.17 23.93 -9.85
CA LEU A 9 1.20 22.88 -9.95
C LEU A 9 2.38 23.23 -9.05
N ASP A 10 2.97 22.21 -8.43
CA ASP A 10 4.25 22.36 -7.76
C ASP A 10 5.31 22.81 -8.78
N PRO A 11 6.06 23.89 -8.52
CA PRO A 11 7.17 24.31 -9.36
C PRO A 11 8.33 23.29 -9.43
N ALA A 12 8.38 22.30 -8.51
CA ALA A 12 9.35 21.23 -8.57
C ALA A 12 9.06 20.26 -9.74
N PRO A 13 9.99 20.07 -10.69
CA PRO A 13 9.83 19.07 -11.74
C PRO A 13 9.88 17.66 -11.16
N ILE A 14 9.15 16.75 -11.80
CA ILE A 14 9.10 15.33 -11.41
C ILE A 14 10.53 14.75 -11.50
N PRO A 15 11.03 13.99 -10.50
CA PRO A 15 12.43 13.56 -10.44
C PRO A 15 12.91 12.65 -11.58
N GLY A 16 12.03 12.19 -12.46
CA GLY A 16 12.33 11.22 -13.50
C GLY A 16 11.16 10.99 -14.47
N PRO A 17 11.27 9.96 -15.34
CA PRO A 17 10.26 9.66 -16.34
C PRO A 17 8.91 9.26 -15.73
N VAL A 18 7.83 9.93 -16.15
CA VAL A 18 6.47 9.70 -15.60
C VAL A 18 5.99 8.26 -15.76
N TRP A 19 6.26 7.65 -16.92
CA TRP A 19 5.83 6.28 -17.21
C TRP A 19 6.43 5.25 -16.23
N LEU A 20 7.68 5.49 -15.80
CA LEU A 20 8.39 4.62 -14.88
C LEU A 20 7.74 4.66 -13.49
N PHE A 21 7.39 5.86 -13.01
CA PHE A 21 6.67 6.01 -11.74
C PHE A 21 5.29 5.37 -11.77
N HIS A 22 4.56 5.45 -12.89
CA HIS A 22 3.29 4.75 -13.05
C HIS A 22 3.45 3.23 -12.99
N LEU A 23 4.44 2.68 -13.69
CA LEU A 23 4.71 1.24 -13.66
C LEU A 23 5.09 0.78 -12.25
N LEU A 24 6.03 1.47 -11.61
CA LEU A 24 6.47 1.19 -10.25
C LEU A 24 5.32 1.27 -9.25
N TRP A 25 4.43 2.26 -9.41
CA TRP A 25 3.23 2.41 -8.60
C TRP A 25 2.33 1.17 -8.70
N VAL A 26 1.96 0.76 -9.92
CA VAL A 26 1.08 -0.41 -10.13
C VAL A 26 1.73 -1.68 -9.59
N VAL A 27 3.02 -1.91 -9.87
CA VAL A 27 3.74 -3.11 -9.43
C VAL A 27 3.84 -3.19 -7.91
N THR A 28 4.25 -2.10 -7.26
CA THR A 28 4.37 -2.08 -5.78
C THR A 28 3.02 -2.15 -5.09
N PHE A 29 1.97 -1.54 -5.67
CA PHE A 29 0.61 -1.67 -5.17
C PHE A 29 0.08 -3.12 -5.29
N LEU A 30 0.37 -3.81 -6.39
CA LEU A 30 0.03 -5.22 -6.56
C LEU A 30 0.71 -6.10 -5.51
N LEU A 31 2.02 -5.90 -5.29
CA LEU A 31 2.77 -6.61 -4.26
C LEU A 31 2.21 -6.32 -2.86
N HIS A 32 1.92 -5.05 -2.56
CA HIS A 32 1.29 -4.65 -1.30
C HIS A 32 -0.03 -5.39 -1.08
N MET A 33 -0.94 -5.38 -2.06
CA MET A 33 -2.23 -6.05 -1.97
C MET A 33 -2.10 -7.56 -1.77
N LEU A 34 -1.11 -8.21 -2.39
CA LEU A 34 -0.83 -9.62 -2.16
C LEU A 34 -0.51 -9.88 -0.68
N PHE A 35 0.41 -9.11 -0.09
CA PHE A 35 0.77 -9.29 1.32
C PHE A 35 -0.38 -8.94 2.27
N VAL A 36 -1.16 -7.89 1.98
CA VAL A 36 -2.35 -7.55 2.76
C VAL A 36 -3.37 -8.71 2.76
N ASN A 37 -3.58 -9.37 1.62
CA ASN A 37 -4.45 -10.55 1.55
C ASN A 37 -3.91 -11.74 2.33
N VAL A 38 -2.59 -11.96 2.32
CA VAL A 38 -1.94 -12.99 3.14
C VAL A 38 -2.12 -12.68 4.63
N VAL A 39 -1.90 -11.44 5.04
CA VAL A 39 -2.08 -11.01 6.44
C VAL A 39 -3.52 -11.18 6.89
N LEU A 40 -4.48 -10.73 6.07
CA LEU A 40 -5.90 -10.82 6.37
C LEU A 40 -6.35 -12.28 6.42
N GLY A 41 -6.04 -13.06 5.38
CA GLY A 41 -6.38 -14.47 5.30
C GLY A 41 -5.73 -15.29 6.41
N GLY A 42 -4.44 -15.07 6.67
CA GLY A 42 -3.69 -15.73 7.75
C GLY A 42 -4.26 -15.41 9.13
N SER A 43 -4.66 -14.16 9.38
CA SER A 43 -5.30 -13.76 10.65
C SER A 43 -6.65 -14.45 10.84
N ILE A 44 -7.46 -14.47 9.79
CA ILE A 44 -8.79 -15.10 9.79
C ILE A 44 -8.65 -16.61 10.01
N LEU A 45 -7.77 -17.28 9.26
CA LEU A 45 -7.55 -18.73 9.40
C LEU A 45 -6.96 -19.09 10.76
N ALA A 46 -6.04 -18.27 11.31
CA ALA A 46 -5.51 -18.47 12.65
C ALA A 46 -6.61 -18.34 13.72
N ALA A 47 -7.52 -17.37 13.58
CA ALA A 47 -8.66 -17.21 14.48
C ALA A 47 -9.64 -18.40 14.41
N PHE A 48 -9.90 -18.92 13.21
CA PHE A 48 -10.78 -20.08 13.01
C PHE A 48 -10.16 -21.42 13.44
N ALA A 49 -8.83 -21.54 13.47
CA ALA A 49 -8.15 -22.78 13.85
C ALA A 49 -8.45 -23.20 15.32
N GLY A 50 -8.74 -22.24 16.20
CA GLY A 50 -9.17 -22.49 17.58
C GLY A 50 -8.16 -23.28 18.45
N ASN A 51 -8.55 -23.57 19.70
CA ASN A 51 -7.70 -24.28 20.68
C ASN A 51 -7.29 -25.71 20.26
N GLY A 52 -7.96 -26.31 19.28
CA GLY A 52 -7.71 -27.69 18.84
C GLY A 52 -6.56 -27.86 17.84
N ARG A 53 -6.05 -26.78 17.24
CA ARG A 53 -5.02 -26.85 16.17
C ARG A 53 -3.89 -25.84 16.38
N ARG A 54 -3.27 -25.90 17.57
CA ARG A 54 -2.22 -24.96 18.01
C ARG A 54 -1.02 -24.87 17.05
N GLU A 55 -0.60 -25.98 16.44
CA GLU A 55 0.49 -25.98 15.44
C GLU A 55 0.10 -25.18 14.19
N LEU A 56 -1.12 -25.38 13.69
CA LEU A 56 -1.64 -24.68 12.52
C LEU A 56 -1.80 -23.18 12.78
N GLN A 57 -2.30 -22.82 13.97
CA GLN A 57 -2.37 -21.43 14.43
C GLN A 57 -0.97 -20.80 14.48
N SER A 58 0.01 -21.49 15.06
CA SER A 58 1.38 -20.98 15.15
C SER A 58 2.04 -20.76 13.78
N PHE A 59 1.75 -21.63 12.81
CA PHE A 59 2.20 -21.49 11.43
C PHE A 59 1.65 -20.21 10.78
N PHE A 60 0.33 -19.99 10.86
CA PHE A 60 -0.28 -18.78 10.30
C PHE A 60 0.18 -17.49 10.99
N VAL A 61 0.38 -17.51 12.31
CA VAL A 61 0.90 -16.35 13.06
C VAL A 61 2.33 -16.02 12.62
N ASN A 62 3.20 -17.04 12.47
CA ASN A 62 4.57 -16.84 12.00
C ASN A 62 4.61 -16.33 10.55
N ALA A 63 3.80 -16.91 9.66
CA ALA A 63 3.68 -16.45 8.28
C ALA A 63 3.20 -14.99 8.22
N ASN A 64 2.23 -14.62 9.07
CA ASN A 64 1.73 -13.26 9.17
C ASN A 64 2.79 -12.27 9.63
N SER A 65 3.65 -12.64 10.57
CA SER A 65 4.70 -11.74 11.05
C SER A 65 5.58 -11.24 9.90
N TRP A 66 6.00 -12.14 9.00
CA TRP A 66 6.75 -11.79 7.80
C TRP A 66 5.90 -11.02 6.78
N ALA A 67 4.67 -11.48 6.54
CA ALA A 67 3.78 -10.83 5.58
C ALA A 67 3.42 -9.39 5.99
N ILE A 68 3.27 -9.10 7.29
CA ILE A 68 3.04 -7.75 7.82
C ILE A 68 4.23 -6.85 7.51
N SER A 69 5.47 -7.31 7.76
CA SER A 69 6.66 -6.53 7.44
C SER A 69 6.72 -6.16 5.97
N PHE A 70 6.48 -7.12 5.07
CA PHE A 70 6.43 -6.84 3.63
C PHE A 70 5.27 -5.94 3.23
N ALA A 71 4.07 -6.15 3.80
CA ALA A 71 2.91 -5.29 3.53
C ALA A 71 3.20 -3.84 3.89
N ILE A 72 3.83 -3.57 5.04
CA ILE A 72 4.18 -2.20 5.46
C ILE A 72 5.22 -1.60 4.50
N THR A 73 6.32 -2.32 4.22
CA THR A 73 7.39 -1.84 3.32
C THR A 73 6.84 -1.53 1.92
N PHE A 74 6.05 -2.44 1.35
CA PHE A 74 5.41 -2.25 0.05
C PHE A 74 4.21 -1.31 0.10
N GLY A 75 3.72 -0.89 1.27
CA GLY A 75 2.68 0.13 1.40
C GLY A 75 3.24 1.55 1.28
N ILE A 76 4.46 1.77 1.76
CA ILE A 76 5.13 3.08 1.68
C ILE A 76 5.42 3.47 0.23
N ALA A 77 5.97 2.55 -0.57
CA ALA A 77 6.33 2.80 -1.96
C ALA A 77 5.17 3.32 -2.85
N PRO A 78 3.99 2.67 -2.92
CA PRO A 78 2.88 3.14 -3.74
C PRO A 78 2.31 4.47 -3.22
N LEU A 79 2.31 4.72 -1.91
CA LEU A 79 1.91 6.03 -1.36
C LEU A 79 2.84 7.14 -1.86
N LEU A 80 4.16 6.91 -1.85
CA LEU A 80 5.13 7.88 -2.38
C LEU A 80 4.91 8.12 -3.88
N PHE A 81 4.65 7.08 -4.67
CA PHE A 81 4.40 7.26 -6.10
C PHE A 81 3.09 8.00 -6.41
N VAL A 82 2.01 7.76 -5.64
CA VAL A 82 0.77 8.56 -5.75
C VAL A 82 1.04 10.01 -5.40
N GLN A 83 1.82 10.28 -4.36
CA GLN A 83 2.16 11.66 -3.98
C GLN A 83 3.00 12.36 -5.05
N VAL A 84 3.96 11.67 -5.67
CA VAL A 84 4.78 12.24 -6.74
C VAL A 84 3.95 12.52 -8.00
N LEU A 85 3.06 11.60 -8.38
CA LEU A 85 2.26 11.72 -9.61
C LEU A 85 1.02 12.60 -9.46
N TYR A 86 0.38 12.54 -8.30
CA TYR A 86 -0.95 13.09 -8.03
C TYR A 86 -0.99 13.92 -6.74
N GLY A 87 0.14 14.40 -6.23
CA GLY A 87 0.23 15.10 -4.95
C GLY A 87 -0.78 16.23 -4.77
N ARG A 88 -1.02 17.02 -5.82
CA ARG A 88 -2.06 18.06 -5.84
C ARG A 88 -3.46 17.54 -5.54
N PHE A 89 -3.85 16.40 -6.11
CA PHE A 89 -5.17 15.82 -5.91
C PHE A 89 -5.26 15.00 -4.63
N PHE A 90 -4.16 14.32 -4.27
CA PHE A 90 -4.09 13.49 -3.07
C PHE A 90 -4.09 14.33 -1.79
N TYR A 91 -3.35 15.46 -1.78
CA TYR A 91 -3.31 16.37 -0.63
C TYR A 91 -4.67 17.01 -0.36
N THR A 92 -5.37 17.49 -1.40
CA THR A 92 -6.70 18.07 -1.24
C THR A 92 -7.77 17.06 -0.84
N ALA A 93 -7.60 15.78 -1.17
CA ALA A 93 -8.54 14.74 -0.80
C ALA A 93 -8.36 14.22 0.65
N THR A 94 -7.31 14.68 1.35
CA THR A 94 -6.99 14.24 2.72
C THR A 94 -7.57 15.20 3.81
N ILE A 95 -8.13 16.34 3.40
CA ILE A 95 -8.70 17.39 4.25
C ILE A 95 -10.23 17.41 4.10
#